data_AF-A0A225WTS9-F1
#
_entry.id   AF-A0A225WTS9-F1
#
_cell.length_a   1.000
_cell.length_b   1.000
_cell.length_c   1.000
_cell.angle_alpha   90.00
_cell.angle_beta   90.00
_cell.angle_gamma   90.00
#
_symmetry.space_group_name_H-M   'P 1'
#
loop_
_entity.id
_entity.type
_entity.pdbx_description
1 polymer ?
#
loop_
_entity_poly.entity_id
_entity_poly.type
_entity_poly.pdbx_seq_one_letter_code
_entity_poly.pdbx_strand_id
1 'polypeptide(L)'
;MNPKTTITFRGERDVGVIQGISENFFRARVFLCASANGAKLPAFIVFAGAEGGPVHYELLKNELHKNSKVVWLASVTYCHLLLLDSLKVHKIASVRAEFEKAMTSVEFVPVGVTGLAQPMDVSVMRDFKRNCRELYVRHHMTHDFSANATARCSLITAIVGEA
;
A
#
# COMPACT_ATOMS: atom_id res chain seq x y z
N MET A 1 15.37 -21.07 -0.95
CA MET A 1 16.60 -20.45 -0.40
C MET A 1 17.01 -19.38 -1.41
N ASN A 2 16.80 -18.09 -1.13
CA ASN A 2 17.20 -17.03 -2.06
C ASN A 2 18.71 -16.80 -1.90
N PRO A 3 19.52 -16.82 -2.98
CA PRO A 3 20.95 -16.60 -2.87
C PRO A 3 21.24 -15.15 -2.46
N LYS A 4 22.11 -14.99 -1.46
CA LYS A 4 22.72 -13.69 -1.10
C LYS A 4 23.55 -13.22 -2.30
N THR A 5 23.19 -12.08 -2.86
CA THR A 5 23.85 -11.48 -4.05
C THR A 5 24.96 -10.49 -3.71
N THR A 6 25.33 -10.35 -2.43
CA THR A 6 26.31 -9.35 -1.99
C THR A 6 27.51 -10.02 -1.34
N ILE A 7 28.68 -9.92 -1.98
CA ILE A 7 29.99 -10.20 -1.38
C ILE A 7 30.39 -8.90 -0.67
N THR A 8 30.31 -8.87 0.66
CA THR A 8 30.63 -7.69 1.49
C THR A 8 31.96 -7.85 2.23
N PHE A 9 32.55 -6.74 2.66
CA PHE A 9 33.77 -6.78 3.47
C PHE A 9 33.50 -7.41 4.84
N ARG A 10 34.48 -8.16 5.35
CA ARG A 10 34.38 -8.86 6.64
C ARG A 10 34.11 -7.83 7.76
N GLY A 11 32.94 -7.92 8.39
CA GLY A 11 32.51 -7.02 9.48
C GLY A 11 31.44 -6.00 9.08
N GLU A 12 31.06 -5.92 7.80
CA GLU A 12 29.93 -5.07 7.40
C GLU A 12 28.60 -5.57 8.00
N ARG A 13 27.77 -4.61 8.40
CA ARG A 13 26.45 -4.86 9.00
C ARG A 13 25.57 -5.58 7.98
N ASP A 14 25.25 -6.83 8.26
CA ASP A 14 24.35 -7.65 7.47
C ASP A 14 22.94 -7.55 8.05
N VAL A 15 22.04 -6.87 7.35
CA VAL A 15 20.64 -6.73 7.75
C VAL A 15 19.87 -7.92 7.22
N GLY A 16 19.78 -8.97 8.03
CA GLY A 16 18.88 -10.08 7.76
C GLY A 16 17.43 -9.59 7.76
N VAL A 17 16.71 -9.78 6.65
CA VAL A 17 15.25 -9.60 6.62
C VAL A 17 14.64 -10.74 7.42
N ILE A 18 14.50 -10.57 8.74
CA ILE A 18 13.85 -11.55 9.61
C ILE A 18 12.34 -11.49 9.32
N GLN A 19 11.86 -12.43 8.53
CA GLN A 19 10.43 -12.68 8.32
C GLN A 19 9.93 -13.58 9.46
N GLY A 20 10.02 -13.12 10.71
CA GLY A 20 9.77 -13.94 11.90
C GLY A 20 8.60 -13.43 12.74
N ILE A 21 7.62 -14.32 12.99
CA ILE A 21 6.34 -14.19 13.73
C ILE A 21 6.54 -13.70 15.20
N SER A 22 7.11 -12.52 15.43
CA SER A 22 7.07 -11.83 16.73
C SER A 22 5.88 -10.89 16.83
N GLU A 23 5.39 -10.62 18.04
CA GLU A 23 4.22 -9.80 18.37
C GLU A 23 4.28 -8.32 17.87
N ASN A 24 5.36 -7.92 17.21
CA ASN A 24 5.63 -6.58 16.71
C ASN A 24 5.40 -6.40 15.19
N PHE A 25 4.58 -7.23 14.53
CA PHE A 25 4.19 -6.99 13.13
C PHE A 25 3.26 -5.80 13.01
N PHE A 26 3.87 -4.62 12.93
CA PHE A 26 3.17 -3.45 12.48
C PHE A 26 2.83 -3.62 10.99
N ARG A 27 1.53 -3.66 10.68
CA ARG A 27 1.02 -3.90 9.33
C ARG A 27 0.13 -2.75 8.88
N ALA A 28 0.37 -2.28 7.67
CA ALA A 28 -0.53 -1.38 6.96
C ALA A 28 -1.20 -2.11 5.80
N ARG A 29 -2.39 -1.65 5.41
CA ARG A 29 -3.03 -2.00 4.14
C ARG A 29 -2.88 -0.81 3.21
N VAL A 30 -2.31 -1.03 2.03
CA VAL A 30 -2.13 0.02 1.01
C VAL A 30 -3.06 -0.29 -0.15
N PHE A 31 -3.88 0.67 -0.52
CA PHE A 31 -4.69 0.63 -1.73
C PHE A 31 -4.01 1.52 -2.77
N LEU A 32 -3.83 0.96 -3.97
CA LEU A 32 -3.22 1.64 -5.11
C LEU A 32 -4.23 1.68 -6.26
N CYS A 33 -4.24 2.79 -6.98
CA CYS A 33 -5.02 2.93 -8.20
C CYS A 33 -4.17 3.61 -9.27
N ALA A 34 -4.29 3.12 -10.49
CA ALA A 34 -3.68 3.71 -11.65
C ALA A 34 -4.66 3.64 -12.83
N SER A 35 -4.59 4.64 -13.70
CA SER A 35 -5.34 4.68 -14.95
C SER A 35 -4.55 4.03 -16.09
N ALA A 36 -5.26 3.71 -17.18
CA ALA A 36 -4.67 3.09 -18.36
C ALA A 36 -3.59 3.95 -19.05
N ASN A 37 -3.63 5.28 -18.88
CA ASN A 37 -2.59 6.19 -19.39
C ASN A 37 -1.36 6.30 -18.46
N GLY A 38 -1.29 5.49 -17.41
CA GLY A 38 -0.15 5.45 -16.48
C GLY A 38 -0.21 6.48 -15.34
N ALA A 39 -1.26 7.31 -15.25
CA ALA A 39 -1.40 8.20 -14.10
C ALA A 39 -1.72 7.39 -12.84
N LYS A 40 -0.90 7.57 -11.80
CA LYS A 40 -1.08 6.92 -10.49
C LYS A 40 -1.86 7.86 -9.57
N LEU A 41 -2.91 7.37 -8.95
CA LEU A 41 -3.58 8.11 -7.87
C LEU A 41 -2.77 7.96 -6.57
N PRO A 42 -2.88 8.93 -5.63
CA PRO A 42 -2.25 8.81 -4.33
C PRO A 42 -2.62 7.50 -3.63
N ALA A 43 -1.61 6.83 -3.08
CA ALA A 43 -1.81 5.62 -2.30
C ALA A 43 -2.67 5.92 -1.06
N PHE A 44 -3.66 5.07 -0.81
CA PHE A 44 -4.45 5.15 0.42
C PHE A 44 -3.93 4.13 1.42
N ILE A 45 -3.40 4.61 2.54
CA ILE A 45 -2.75 3.77 3.55
C ILE A 45 -3.66 3.69 4.77
N VAL A 46 -4.01 2.47 5.15
CA VAL A 46 -4.84 2.17 6.32
C VAL A 46 -4.00 1.44 7.35
N PHE A 47 -3.90 2.02 8.54
CA PHE A 47 -3.29 1.41 9.71
C PHE A 47 -4.37 0.82 10.63
N ALA A 48 -4.03 -0.25 11.34
CA ALA A 48 -4.94 -0.83 12.33
C ALA A 48 -5.09 0.09 13.54
N GLY A 49 -6.32 0.37 13.96
CA GLY A 49 -6.63 1.25 15.09
C GLY A 49 -8.11 1.61 15.14
N ALA A 50 -8.49 2.42 16.13
CA ALA A 50 -9.84 2.98 16.27
C ALA A 50 -9.80 4.50 16.15
N GLU A 51 -10.91 5.10 15.69
CA GLU A 51 -11.09 6.55 15.71
C GLU A 51 -11.00 7.06 17.16
N GLY A 52 -10.30 8.18 17.35
CA GLY A 52 -9.95 8.72 18.67
C GLY A 52 -8.92 7.89 19.45
N GLY A 53 -8.35 6.83 18.85
CA GLY A 53 -7.27 6.05 19.45
C GLY A 53 -5.88 6.63 19.21
N PRO A 54 -4.82 6.02 19.77
CA PRO A 54 -3.44 6.49 19.63
C PRO A 54 -3.01 6.66 18.17
N VAL A 55 -3.25 5.64 17.34
CA VAL A 55 -2.92 5.67 15.90
C VAL A 55 -3.67 6.78 15.16
N HIS A 56 -4.91 7.09 15.54
CA HIS A 56 -5.66 8.18 14.91
C HIS A 56 -5.02 9.54 15.18
N TYR A 57 -4.69 9.85 16.44
CA TYR A 57 -4.02 11.10 16.79
C TYR A 57 -2.61 11.21 16.22
N GLU A 58 -1.91 10.08 16.05
CA GLU A 58 -0.61 10.04 15.39
C GLU A 58 -0.73 10.38 13.90
N LEU A 59 -1.72 9.82 13.20
CA LEU A 59 -1.96 10.12 11.80
C LEU A 59 -2.31 11.60 11.58
N LEU A 60 -3.11 12.19 12.46
CA LEU A 60 -3.44 13.63 12.40
C LEU A 60 -2.20 14.54 12.46
N LYS A 61 -1.08 14.07 13.03
CA LYS A 61 0.18 14.83 13.09
C LYS A 61 1.08 14.61 11.87
N ASN A 62 0.77 13.65 11.02
CA ASN A 62 1.57 13.34 9.84
C ASN A 62 1.23 14.32 8.70
N GLU A 63 2.25 14.93 8.09
CA GLU A 63 2.07 15.92 7.02
C GLU A 63 1.39 15.36 5.76
N LEU A 64 1.50 14.05 5.53
CA LEU A 64 0.86 13.37 4.40
C LEU A 64 -0.58 12.96 4.70
N HIS A 65 -1.04 13.14 5.95
CA HIS A 65 -2.41 12.84 6.31
C HIS A 65 -3.38 13.83 5.67
N LYS A 66 -4.38 13.30 4.98
CA LYS A 66 -5.45 14.09 4.38
C LYS A 66 -6.77 13.68 5.04
N ASN A 67 -7.47 14.66 5.63
CA ASN A 67 -8.82 14.48 6.18
C ASN A 67 -9.90 14.21 5.11
N SER A 68 -9.54 14.29 3.82
CA SER A 68 -10.49 14.02 2.74
C SER A 68 -10.88 12.54 2.76
N LYS A 69 -12.16 12.27 3.04
CA LYS A 69 -12.78 10.94 2.86
C LYS A 69 -12.79 10.50 1.40
N VAL A 70 -12.50 11.41 0.47
CA VAL A 70 -12.46 11.12 -0.96
C VAL A 70 -11.04 11.22 -1.44
N VAL A 71 -10.38 10.07 -1.50
CA VAL A 71 -8.97 9.95 -1.91
C VAL A 71 -8.87 9.80 -3.42
N TRP A 72 -9.85 9.16 -4.05
CA TRP A 72 -9.83 8.76 -5.46
C TRP A 72 -10.98 9.39 -6.24
N LEU A 73 -11.13 10.72 -6.17
CA LEU A 73 -11.94 11.44 -7.15
C LEU A 73 -11.14 11.52 -8.44
N ALA A 74 -11.65 10.87 -9.48
CA ALA A 74 -11.08 11.02 -10.80
C ALA A 74 -11.34 12.46 -11.27
N SER A 75 -10.28 13.14 -11.76
CA SER A 75 -10.34 14.51 -12.26
C SER A 75 -11.00 14.61 -13.66
N VAL A 76 -11.60 13.53 -14.14
CA VAL A 76 -12.17 13.42 -15.49
C VAL A 76 -13.69 13.49 -15.42
N THR A 77 -14.27 14.20 -16.38
CA THR A 77 -15.69 14.60 -16.43
C THR A 77 -16.60 13.57 -17.10
N TYR A 78 -16.14 12.34 -17.32
CA TYR A 78 -16.86 11.31 -18.07
C TYR A 78 -16.90 9.97 -17.33
N CYS A 79 -17.70 9.02 -17.83
CA CYS A 79 -17.87 7.69 -17.24
C CYS A 79 -16.54 6.99 -17.00
N HIS A 80 -16.30 6.57 -15.76
CA HIS A 80 -15.11 5.82 -15.38
C HIS A 80 -15.37 4.32 -15.49
N LEU A 81 -14.36 3.57 -15.90
CA LEU A 81 -14.35 2.11 -15.77
C LEU A 81 -13.30 1.72 -14.74
N LEU A 82 -13.73 1.12 -13.64
CA LEU A 82 -12.87 0.63 -12.58
C LEU A 82 -12.79 -0.90 -12.64
N LEU A 83 -11.59 -1.43 -12.87
CA LEU A 83 -11.32 -2.85 -12.84
C LEU A 83 -10.88 -3.27 -11.44
N LEU A 84 -11.65 -4.15 -10.78
CA LEU A 84 -11.36 -4.65 -9.44
C LEU A 84 -11.21 -6.17 -9.42
N ASP A 85 -10.57 -6.69 -8.37
CA ASP A 85 -10.59 -8.11 -8.11
C ASP A 85 -11.96 -8.56 -7.57
N SER A 86 -12.19 -9.86 -7.59
CA SER A 86 -13.49 -10.43 -7.21
C SER A 86 -13.73 -10.55 -5.70
N LEU A 87 -13.03 -9.77 -4.87
CA LEU A 87 -13.18 -9.79 -3.41
C LEU A 87 -14.59 -9.40 -2.99
N LYS A 88 -15.12 -10.08 -1.96
CA LYS A 88 -16.50 -9.90 -1.47
C LYS A 88 -16.81 -8.44 -1.12
N VAL A 89 -15.86 -7.75 -0.50
CA VAL A 89 -16.05 -6.34 -0.06
C VAL A 89 -16.28 -5.38 -1.23
N HIS A 90 -15.69 -5.64 -2.40
CA HIS A 90 -15.87 -4.80 -3.59
C HIS A 90 -17.23 -5.03 -4.27
N LYS A 91 -17.91 -6.15 -3.96
CA LYS A 91 -19.19 -6.55 -4.55
C LYS A 91 -20.40 -6.18 -3.68
N ILE A 92 -20.18 -5.55 -2.51
CA ILE A 92 -21.26 -5.14 -1.62
C ILE A 92 -22.10 -4.05 -2.30
N ALA A 93 -23.43 -4.13 -2.15
CA ALA A 93 -24.37 -3.20 -2.78
C ALA A 93 -24.12 -1.74 -2.41
N SER A 94 -23.79 -1.46 -1.14
CA SER A 94 -23.46 -0.09 -0.70
C SER A 94 -22.22 0.47 -1.41
N VAL A 95 -21.19 -0.36 -1.61
CA VAL A 95 -19.98 0.04 -2.34
C VAL A 95 -20.30 0.32 -3.82
N ARG A 96 -21.10 -0.53 -4.46
CA ARG A 96 -21.55 -0.33 -5.84
C ARG A 96 -22.37 0.94 -6.01
N ALA A 97 -23.29 1.22 -5.08
CA ALA A 97 -24.11 2.42 -5.10
C ALA A 97 -23.26 3.70 -5.04
N GLU A 98 -22.17 3.70 -4.27
CA GLU A 98 -21.24 4.85 -4.24
C GLU A 98 -20.47 5.02 -5.55
N PHE A 99 -20.08 3.92 -6.22
CA PHE A 99 -19.46 4.01 -7.55
C PHE A 99 -20.43 4.52 -8.62
N GLU A 100 -21.68 4.09 -8.59
CA GLU A 100 -22.72 4.57 -9.52
C GLU A 100 -22.98 6.07 -9.34
N LYS A 101 -23.07 6.57 -8.11
CA LYS A 101 -23.16 8.01 -7.80
C LYS A 101 -21.97 8.79 -8.36
N ALA A 102 -20.79 8.17 -8.39
CA ALA A 102 -19.57 8.73 -8.95
C ALA A 102 -19.40 8.47 -10.47
N MET A 103 -20.47 8.06 -11.17
CA MET A 103 -20.45 7.73 -12.61
C MET A 103 -19.35 6.72 -12.99
N THR A 104 -19.10 5.75 -12.11
CA THR A 104 -18.07 4.73 -12.27
C THR A 104 -18.70 3.37 -12.48
N SER A 105 -18.53 2.82 -13.68
CA SER A 105 -18.80 1.40 -13.97
C SER A 105 -17.69 0.55 -13.34
N VAL A 106 -18.07 -0.62 -12.82
CA VAL A 106 -17.13 -1.54 -12.16
C VAL A 106 -17.17 -2.88 -12.86
N GLU A 107 -15.99 -3.32 -13.32
CA GLU A 107 -15.78 -4.65 -13.87
C GLU A 107 -14.91 -5.48 -12.94
N PHE A 108 -15.25 -6.76 -12.80
CA PHE A 108 -14.57 -7.66 -11.88
C PHE A 108 -13.74 -8.69 -12.65
N VAL A 109 -12.46 -8.76 -12.31
CA VAL A 109 -11.59 -9.85 -12.78
C VAL A 109 -12.14 -11.17 -12.23
N PRO A 110 -12.26 -12.23 -13.07
CA PRO A 110 -12.74 -13.52 -12.61
C PRO A 110 -11.90 -14.08 -11.45
N VAL A 111 -12.54 -14.88 -10.60
CA VAL A 111 -11.88 -15.48 -9.45
C VAL A 111 -10.78 -16.43 -9.93
N GLY A 112 -9.62 -16.40 -9.26
CA GLY A 112 -8.51 -17.34 -9.52
C GLY A 112 -7.56 -16.92 -10.65
N VAL A 113 -7.86 -15.85 -11.39
CA VAL A 113 -7.00 -15.38 -12.50
C VAL A 113 -6.39 -14.00 -12.26
N THR A 114 -6.50 -13.45 -11.05
CA THR A 114 -5.99 -12.11 -10.70
C THR A 114 -4.51 -11.93 -11.06
N GLY A 115 -3.66 -12.91 -10.73
CA GLY A 115 -2.23 -12.90 -11.06
C GLY A 115 -1.90 -13.06 -12.54
N LEU A 116 -2.90 -13.22 -13.41
CA LEU A 116 -2.75 -13.31 -14.86
C LEU A 116 -3.44 -12.13 -15.58
N ALA A 117 -4.59 -11.69 -15.07
CA ALA A 117 -5.49 -10.79 -15.77
C ALA A 117 -5.68 -9.42 -15.10
N GLN A 118 -5.32 -9.26 -13.82
CA GLN A 118 -5.41 -7.95 -13.16
C GLN A 118 -4.11 -7.16 -13.41
N PRO A 119 -4.15 -6.02 -14.13
CA PRO A 119 -2.95 -5.25 -14.45
C PRO A 119 -2.15 -4.81 -13.22
N MET A 120 -2.87 -4.47 -12.14
CA MET A 120 -2.26 -4.11 -10.87
C MET A 120 -1.43 -5.25 -10.30
N ASP A 121 -1.94 -6.48 -10.26
CA ASP A 121 -1.20 -7.60 -9.67
C ASP A 121 -0.06 -8.10 -10.56
N VAL A 122 -0.28 -8.15 -11.88
CA VAL A 122 0.71 -8.65 -12.85
C VAL A 122 1.91 -7.71 -12.95
N SER A 123 1.67 -6.40 -12.98
CA SER A 123 2.71 -5.42 -13.31
C SER A 123 3.06 -4.53 -12.13
N VAL A 124 2.10 -3.76 -11.64
CA VAL A 124 2.36 -2.65 -10.70
C VAL A 124 2.75 -3.16 -9.30
N MET A 125 2.03 -4.16 -8.79
CA MET A 125 2.15 -4.66 -7.43
C MET A 125 3.50 -5.36 -7.21
N ARG A 126 4.00 -6.07 -8.22
CA ARG A 126 5.32 -6.71 -8.18
C ARG A 126 6.43 -5.67 -7.99
N ASP A 127 6.40 -4.62 -8.80
CA ASP A 127 7.41 -3.58 -8.77
C ASP A 127 7.29 -2.72 -7.51
N PHE A 128 6.07 -2.35 -7.11
CA PHE A 128 5.80 -1.63 -5.87
C PHE A 128 6.30 -2.39 -4.62
N LYS A 129 6.03 -3.70 -4.53
CA LYS A 129 6.52 -4.54 -3.40
C LYS A 129 8.05 -4.63 -3.38
N ARG A 130 8.69 -4.68 -4.55
CA ARG A 130 10.16 -4.66 -4.66
C ARG A 130 10.71 -3.33 -4.17
N ASN A 131 10.20 -2.21 -4.68
CA ASN A 131 10.63 -0.86 -4.29
C ASN A 131 10.46 -0.64 -2.78
N CYS A 132 9.29 -0.98 -2.22
CA CYS A 132 9.05 -0.92 -0.78
C CYS A 132 10.11 -1.69 0.02
N ARG A 133 10.46 -2.90 -0.44
CA ARG A 133 11.45 -3.75 0.22
C ARG A 133 12.85 -3.15 0.14
N GLU A 134 13.24 -2.62 -1.01
CA GLU A 134 14.54 -1.97 -1.22
C GLU A 134 14.70 -0.73 -0.34
N LEU A 135 13.68 0.14 -0.31
CA LEU A 135 13.65 1.32 0.56
C LEU A 135 13.71 0.94 2.05
N TYR A 136 12.94 -0.08 2.45
CA TYR A 136 12.97 -0.59 3.81
C TYR A 136 14.34 -1.12 4.23
N VAL A 137 14.98 -1.94 3.38
CA VAL A 137 16.32 -2.46 3.64
C VAL A 137 17.33 -1.31 3.72
N ARG A 138 17.29 -0.38 2.74
CA ARG A 138 18.20 0.77 2.69
C ARG A 138 18.11 1.64 3.95
N HIS A 139 16.90 1.90 4.43
CA HIS A 139 16.69 2.63 5.68
C HIS A 139 17.38 1.93 6.86
N HIS A 140 17.20 0.61 6.99
CA HIS A 140 17.75 -0.17 8.08
C HIS A 140 19.24 -0.51 7.98
N MET A 141 19.91 -0.17 6.88
CA MET A 141 21.38 -0.21 6.83
C MET A 141 22.00 0.81 7.81
N THR A 142 21.32 1.96 7.97
CA THR A 142 21.83 3.11 8.76
C THR A 142 21.01 3.41 10.02
N HIS A 143 19.78 2.88 10.13
CA HIS A 143 18.88 3.13 11.25
C HIS A 143 18.44 1.84 11.94
N ASP A 144 18.38 1.86 13.27
CA ASP A 144 17.82 0.76 14.06
C ASP A 144 16.29 0.67 13.87
N PHE A 145 15.70 -0.44 14.33
CA PHE A 145 14.25 -0.62 14.25
C PHE A 145 13.51 0.40 15.12
N SER A 146 12.42 0.94 14.59
CA SER A 146 11.57 1.90 15.28
C SER A 146 10.97 1.32 16.58
N ALA A 147 11.20 2.03 17.69
CA ALA A 147 10.80 1.60 19.03
C ALA A 147 9.29 1.73 19.30
N ASN A 148 8.59 2.66 18.63
CA ASN A 148 7.18 2.95 18.87
C ASN A 148 6.34 2.88 17.57
N ALA A 149 5.02 2.80 17.73
CA ALA A 149 4.07 2.71 16.62
C ALA A 149 4.12 3.96 15.72
N THR A 150 4.24 5.16 16.28
CA THR A 150 4.29 6.42 15.53
C THR A 150 5.42 6.45 14.50
N ALA A 151 6.62 6.04 14.90
CA ALA A 151 7.79 5.98 14.05
C ALA A 151 7.62 4.90 12.96
N ARG A 152 6.98 3.76 13.30
CA ARG A 152 6.64 2.72 12.32
C ARG A 152 5.61 3.19 11.29
N CYS A 153 4.54 3.87 11.71
CA CYS A 153 3.54 4.51 10.83
C CYS A 153 4.21 5.49 9.86
N SER A 154 5.07 6.36 10.40
CA SER A 154 5.74 7.41 9.63
C SER A 154 6.70 6.84 8.61
N LEU A 155 7.50 5.84 9.01
CA LEU A 155 8.42 5.13 8.12
C LEU A 155 7.67 4.43 6.98
N ILE A 156 6.59 3.70 7.28
CA ILE A 156 5.79 3.03 6.24
C ILE A 156 5.14 4.05 5.30
N THR A 157 4.62 5.15 5.84
CA THR A 157 4.03 6.21 5.02
C THR A 157 5.06 6.81 4.06
N ALA A 158 6.28 7.07 4.55
CA ALA A 158 7.38 7.56 3.71
C ALA A 158 7.79 6.55 2.63
N ILE A 159 7.98 5.28 3.00
CA ILE A 159 8.34 4.21 2.06
C ILE A 159 7.28 4.05 0.97
N VAL A 160 6.00 4.04 1.35
CA VAL A 160 4.89 3.89 0.38
C VAL A 160 4.73 5.13 -0.49
N GLY A 161 5.04 6.32 0.04
CA GLY A 161 5.01 7.57 -0.73
C GLY A 161 6.13 7.68 -1.78
N GLU A 162 7.26 7.00 -1.56
CA GLU A 162 8.42 7.00 -2.46
C GLU A 162 8.39 5.83 -3.48
N ALA A 163 7.74 4.71 -3.16
CA ALA A 163 7.74 3.47 -3.94
C ALA A 163 6.92 3.50 -5.25
#